data_AF-A3ZSL8-F1
#
_entry.id   AF-A3ZSL8-F1
#
_cell.length_a   1.000
_cell.length_b   1.000
_cell.length_c   1.000
_cell.angle_alpha   90.00
_cell.angle_beta   90.00
_cell.angle_gamma   90.00
#
_symmetry.space_group_name_H-M   'P 1'
#
loop_
_entity.id
_entity.type
_entity.pdbx_description
1 polymer ?
#
loop_
_entity_poly.entity_id
_entity_poly.type
_entity_poly.pdbx_seq_one_letter_code
_entity_poly.pdbx_strand_id
1 'polypeptide(L)'
;MLKDVPRSKSGDVAAMLKAVHAQEDRAAAQAKAELVIEKLISLRLGAAAKCFRDGYQETLAYMAFPREHWTRLRSNNMLERIMKEIRRRTRVVGAFPDGQSALMLVAARLRHIAGTHWGTRRYLDMDRLHEPEEREDGKV
;
A
#
# COMPACT_ATOMS: atom_id res chain seq x y z
N MET A 1 -7.73 10.30 -8.80
CA MET A 1 -7.00 11.38 -8.11
C MET A 1 -5.82 11.92 -8.93
N LEU A 2 -4.62 11.33 -8.98
CA LEU A 2 -3.47 11.98 -9.67
C LEU A 2 -3.67 12.15 -11.19
N LYS A 3 -4.49 11.30 -11.79
CA LYS A 3 -4.95 11.42 -13.19
C LYS A 3 -5.78 12.68 -13.47
N ASP A 4 -6.41 13.24 -12.44
CA ASP A 4 -7.29 14.41 -12.50
C ASP A 4 -6.55 15.72 -12.12
N VAL A 5 -5.23 15.63 -11.91
CA VAL A 5 -4.36 16.74 -11.51
C VAL A 5 -3.44 17.12 -12.67
N PRO A 6 -3.30 18.41 -13.02
CA PRO A 6 -2.33 18.86 -14.01
C PRO A 6 -0.91 18.39 -13.67
N ARG A 7 -0.12 17.97 -14.67
CA ARG A 7 1.24 17.44 -14.45
C ARG A 7 2.12 18.38 -13.62
N SER A 8 2.00 19.69 -13.81
CA SER A 8 2.75 20.71 -13.05
C SER A 8 2.51 20.65 -11.53
N LYS A 9 1.30 20.30 -11.09
CA LYS A 9 0.92 20.21 -9.66
C LYS A 9 0.97 18.78 -9.11
N SER A 10 1.19 17.79 -9.98
CA SER A 10 1.13 16.37 -9.59
C SER A 10 2.17 15.99 -8.53
N GLY A 11 3.37 16.59 -8.58
CA GLY A 11 4.42 16.39 -7.58
C GLY A 11 4.01 16.88 -6.20
N ASP A 12 3.48 18.11 -6.12
CA ASP A 12 3.03 18.70 -4.86
C ASP A 12 1.88 17.90 -4.24
N VAL A 13 0.91 17.50 -5.06
CA VAL A 13 -0.22 16.69 -4.60
C VAL A 13 0.27 15.33 -4.09
N ALA A 14 1.21 14.69 -4.79
CA ALA A 14 1.79 13.44 -4.32
C ALA A 14 2.54 13.60 -2.99
N ALA A 15 3.23 14.73 -2.78
CA ALA A 15 3.88 15.05 -1.51
C ALA A 15 2.86 15.25 -0.37
N MET A 16 1.75 15.95 -0.64
CA MET A 16 0.66 16.12 0.33
C MET A 16 0.05 14.78 0.75
N LEU A 17 -0.20 13.88 -0.21
CA LEU A 17 -0.71 12.55 0.08
C LEU A 17 0.28 11.73 0.92
N LYS A 18 1.58 11.81 0.62
CA LYS A 18 2.63 11.18 1.44
C LYS A 18 2.60 11.71 2.87
N ALA A 19 2.37 13.01 3.07
CA ALA A 19 2.34 13.63 4.39
C ALA A 19 1.17 13.16 5.26
N VAL A 20 -0.04 12.98 4.70
CA VAL A 20 -1.21 12.39 5.40
C VAL A 20 -0.87 11.03 5.98
N HIS A 21 -0.11 10.29 5.21
CA HIS A 21 0.24 8.91 5.44
C HIS A 21 1.47 8.70 6.32
N ALA A 22 2.22 9.78 6.59
CA ALA A 22 3.38 9.81 7.46
C ALA A 22 3.03 10.28 8.89
N GLN A 23 1.74 10.51 9.17
CA GLN A 23 1.28 10.86 10.52
C GLN A 23 1.45 9.69 11.49
N GLU A 24 1.58 10.04 12.77
CA GLU A 24 1.93 9.10 13.85
C GLU A 24 0.77 8.22 14.28
N ASP A 25 -0.46 8.73 14.14
CA ASP A 25 -1.70 8.05 14.50
C ASP A 25 -2.81 8.29 13.46
N ARG A 26 -3.90 7.53 13.60
CA ARG A 26 -5.04 7.59 12.69
C ARG A 26 -5.81 8.91 12.76
N ALA A 27 -5.97 9.49 13.95
CA ALA A 27 -6.70 10.73 14.14
C ALA A 27 -5.94 11.92 13.51
N ALA A 28 -4.63 11.99 13.72
CA ALA A 28 -3.72 12.93 13.07
C ALA A 28 -3.74 12.76 11.55
N ALA A 29 -3.73 11.53 11.04
CA ALA A 29 -3.85 11.24 9.61
C ALA A 29 -5.19 11.75 9.04
N GLN A 30 -6.30 11.53 9.73
CA GLN A 30 -7.62 12.01 9.32
C GLN A 30 -7.70 13.54 9.33
N ALA A 31 -7.23 14.19 10.40
CA ALA A 31 -7.17 15.65 10.46
C ALA A 31 -6.31 16.23 9.33
N LYS A 32 -5.16 15.60 9.04
CA LYS A 32 -4.29 16.00 7.93
C LYS A 32 -4.96 15.79 6.58
N ALA A 33 -5.74 14.73 6.41
CA ALA A 33 -6.49 14.46 5.19
C ALA A 33 -7.50 15.57 4.90
N GLU A 34 -8.26 16.02 5.90
CA GLU A 34 -9.22 17.13 5.74
C GLU A 34 -8.52 18.44 5.35
N LEU A 35 -7.39 18.77 5.98
CA LEU A 35 -6.58 19.94 5.58
C LEU A 35 -6.07 19.83 4.13
N VAL A 36 -5.70 18.64 3.68
CA VAL A 36 -5.29 18.41 2.29
C VAL A 36 -6.47 18.56 1.34
N ILE A 37 -7.67 18.11 1.72
CA ILE A 37 -8.90 18.28 0.93
C ILE A 37 -9.21 19.77 0.75
N GLU A 38 -9.19 20.54 1.84
CA GLU A 38 -9.37 22.00 1.80
C GLU A 38 -8.35 22.68 0.87
N LYS A 39 -7.08 22.28 0.98
CA LYS A 39 -6.01 22.79 0.12
C LYS A 39 -6.20 22.42 -1.35
N LEU A 40 -6.71 21.23 -1.65
CA LEU A 40 -7.01 20.83 -3.04
C LEU A 40 -8.16 21.66 -3.62
N ILE A 41 -9.18 21.97 -2.81
CA ILE A 41 -10.29 22.83 -3.21
C ILE A 41 -9.79 24.25 -3.51
N SER A 42 -8.95 24.84 -2.64
CA SER A 42 -8.39 26.18 -2.86
C SER A 42 -7.50 26.27 -4.10
N LEU A 43 -6.83 25.17 -4.47
CA LEU A 43 -6.04 25.04 -5.70
C LEU A 43 -6.88 24.82 -6.97
N ARG A 44 -8.22 24.88 -6.87
CA ARG A 44 -9.19 24.58 -7.93
C ARG A 44 -9.10 23.15 -8.46
N LEU A 45 -8.70 22.20 -7.61
CA LEU A 45 -8.59 20.77 -7.94
C LEU A 45 -9.78 19.98 -7.36
N GLY A 46 -11.01 20.44 -7.62
CA GLY A 46 -12.23 19.88 -7.03
C GLY A 46 -12.46 18.39 -7.29
N ALA A 47 -12.13 17.91 -8.50
CA ALA A 47 -12.24 16.48 -8.84
C ALA A 47 -11.27 15.61 -8.03
N ALA A 48 -10.03 16.09 -7.84
CA ALA A 48 -9.04 15.40 -7.02
C ALA A 48 -9.43 15.43 -5.53
N ALA A 49 -9.94 16.57 -5.04
CA ALA A 49 -10.44 16.72 -3.68
C ALA A 49 -11.60 15.74 -3.40
N LYS A 50 -12.59 15.67 -4.28
CA LYS A 50 -13.71 14.72 -4.16
C LYS A 50 -13.22 13.28 -4.15
N CYS A 51 -12.41 12.89 -5.14
CA CYS A 51 -11.86 11.54 -5.22
C CYS A 51 -11.04 11.15 -3.98
N PHE A 52 -10.31 12.10 -3.38
CA PHE A 52 -9.56 11.84 -2.16
C PHE A 52 -10.48 11.73 -0.93
N ARG A 53 -11.45 12.64 -0.80
CA ARG A 53 -12.46 12.61 0.26
C ARG A 53 -13.21 11.28 0.30
N ASP A 54 -13.62 10.78 -0.85
CA ASP A 54 -14.41 9.55 -0.94
C ASP A 54 -13.59 8.29 -0.57
N GLY A 55 -12.25 8.35 -0.65
CA GLY A 55 -11.38 7.17 -0.49
C GLY A 55 -10.42 7.18 0.68
N TYR A 56 -10.14 8.32 1.32
CA TYR A 56 -9.05 8.39 2.32
C TYR A 56 -9.32 7.51 3.56
N GLN A 57 -10.58 7.29 3.93
CA GLN A 57 -10.90 6.43 5.08
C GLN A 57 -10.47 4.98 4.83
N GLU A 58 -10.68 4.47 3.62
CA GLU A 58 -10.25 3.14 3.20
C GLU A 58 -8.72 3.06 3.15
N THR A 59 -8.04 4.11 2.65
CA THR A 59 -6.57 4.10 2.57
C THR A 59 -5.89 4.18 3.94
N LEU A 60 -6.59 4.66 4.97
CA LEU A 60 -6.10 4.70 6.35
C LEU A 60 -6.49 3.46 7.17
N ALA A 61 -7.21 2.49 6.61
CA ALA A 61 -7.66 1.30 7.34
C ALA A 61 -6.50 0.48 7.94
N TYR A 62 -5.31 0.51 7.33
CA TYR A 62 -4.13 -0.17 7.86
C TYR A 62 -3.65 0.38 9.21
N MET A 63 -4.03 1.61 9.57
CA MET A 63 -3.66 2.24 10.84
C MET A 63 -4.43 1.66 12.05
N ALA A 64 -5.38 0.74 11.82
CA ALA A 64 -6.02 -0.04 12.88
C ALA A 64 -5.18 -1.24 13.35
N PHE A 65 -4.03 -1.49 12.71
CA PHE A 65 -3.08 -2.54 13.09
C PHE A 65 -1.90 -1.94 13.86
N PRO A 66 -1.07 -2.76 14.53
CA PRO A 66 0.18 -2.29 15.16
C PRO A 66 1.06 -1.51 14.19
N ARG A 67 1.74 -0.47 14.69
CA ARG A 67 2.54 0.47 13.89
C ARG A 67 3.62 -0.21 13.05
N GLU A 68 4.18 -1.31 13.55
CA GLU A 68 5.22 -2.06 12.87
C GLU A 68 4.72 -2.84 11.65
N HIS A 69 3.40 -3.03 11.55
CA HIS A 69 2.75 -3.63 10.38
C HIS A 69 2.46 -2.61 9.29
N TRP A 70 2.40 -1.32 9.61
CA TRP A 70 1.92 -0.28 8.68
C TRP A 70 2.70 -0.25 7.37
N THR A 71 4.04 -0.26 7.42
CA THR A 71 4.86 -0.22 6.21
C THR A 71 4.59 -1.40 5.27
N ARG A 72 4.31 -2.58 5.85
CA ARG A 72 4.07 -3.83 5.11
C ARG A 72 2.65 -3.95 4.58
N LEU A 73 1.66 -3.46 5.33
CA LEU A 73 0.25 -3.45 4.94
C LEU A 73 -0.04 -2.37 3.89
N ARG A 74 0.63 -1.23 3.99
CA ARG A 74 0.43 -0.08 3.08
C ARG A 74 1.01 -0.30 1.69
N SER A 75 2.04 -1.14 1.55
CA SER A 75 2.71 -1.37 0.26
C SER A 75 2.37 -2.74 -0.33
N ASN A 76 2.25 -2.81 -1.65
CA ASN A 76 2.09 -4.05 -2.39
C ASN A 76 3.46 -4.63 -2.85
N ASN A 77 4.58 -4.12 -2.34
CA ASN A 77 5.94 -4.39 -2.82
C ASN A 77 6.22 -5.90 -2.94
N MET A 78 5.78 -6.69 -1.97
CA MET A 78 5.95 -8.14 -1.99
C MET A 78 5.20 -8.79 -3.16
N LEU A 79 3.93 -8.41 -3.36
CA LEU A 79 3.10 -8.91 -4.46
C LEU A 79 3.69 -8.48 -5.82
N GLU A 80 4.11 -7.22 -5.96
CA GLU A 80 4.76 -6.74 -7.18
C GLU A 80 6.03 -7.52 -7.50
N ARG A 81 6.83 -7.83 -6.48
CA ARG A 81 8.05 -8.63 -6.63
C ARG A 81 7.75 -10.06 -7.05
N ILE A 82 6.72 -10.70 -6.48
CA ILE A 82 6.26 -12.03 -6.90
C ILE A 82 5.77 -11.99 -8.35
N MET A 83 4.93 -11.02 -8.71
CA MET A 83 4.41 -10.87 -10.06
C MET A 83 5.51 -10.60 -11.09
N LYS A 84 6.54 -9.83 -10.73
CA LYS A 84 7.72 -9.61 -11.57
C LYS A 84 8.47 -10.93 -11.82
N GLU A 85 8.59 -11.76 -10.80
CA GLU A 85 9.26 -13.05 -10.90
C GLU A 85 8.49 -14.04 -11.78
N ILE A 86 7.16 -14.09 -11.63
CA ILE A 86 6.27 -14.86 -12.49
C ILE A 86 6.44 -14.41 -13.95
N ARG A 87 6.33 -13.09 -14.21
CA ARG A 87 6.50 -12.51 -15.55
C ARG A 87 7.87 -12.81 -16.16
N ARG A 88 8.94 -12.80 -15.35
CA ARG A 88 10.28 -13.15 -15.81
C ARG A 88 10.33 -14.61 -16.31
N ARG A 89 9.67 -15.53 -15.61
CA ARG A 89 9.71 -16.95 -15.95
C ARG A 89 8.78 -17.32 -17.11
N THR A 90 7.61 -16.69 -17.20
CA THR A 90 6.69 -16.90 -18.33
C THR A 90 7.20 -16.29 -19.63
N ARG A 91 7.93 -15.17 -19.57
CA ARG A 91 8.49 -14.51 -20.77
C ARG A 91 9.45 -15.39 -21.58
N VAL A 92 10.14 -16.33 -20.92
CA VAL A 92 11.07 -17.26 -21.60
C VAL A 92 10.32 -18.29 -22.46
N VAL A 93 9.10 -18.67 -22.05
CA VAL A 93 8.28 -19.65 -22.77
C VAL A 93 7.63 -19.02 -24.00
N GLY A 94 7.29 -17.73 -23.94
CA GLY A 94 6.69 -16.98 -25.04
C GLY A 94 5.21 -17.32 -25.25
N ALA A 95 4.92 -18.53 -25.71
CA ALA A 95 3.57 -19.05 -25.93
C ALA A 95 3.40 -20.41 -25.25
N PHE A 96 2.30 -20.56 -24.50
CA PHE A 96 1.97 -21.83 -23.85
C PHE A 96 1.05 -22.65 -24.75
N PRO A 97 1.19 -23.99 -24.77
CA PRO A 97 0.32 -24.87 -25.53
C PRO A 97 -1.13 -24.83 -25.01
N ASP A 98 -1.33 -24.60 -23.71
CA ASP A 98 -2.64 -24.52 -23.06
C ASP A 98 -2.56 -23.77 -21.71
N GLY A 99 -3.72 -23.46 -21.12
CA GLY A 99 -3.81 -22.72 -19.86
C GLY A 99 -3.34 -23.51 -18.63
N GLN A 100 -3.46 -24.84 -18.61
CA GLN A 100 -2.94 -25.69 -17.53
C GLN A 100 -1.42 -25.70 -17.52
N SER A 101 -0.78 -25.75 -18.70
CA SER A 101 0.66 -25.63 -18.83
C SER A 101 1.19 -24.31 -18.25
N ALA A 102 0.49 -23.20 -18.48
CA ALA A 102 0.83 -21.90 -17.89
C ALA A 102 0.64 -21.91 -16.37
N LEU A 103 -0.49 -22.44 -15.88
CA LEU A 103 -0.78 -22.54 -14.46
C LEU A 103 0.26 -23.39 -13.72
N MET A 104 0.65 -24.54 -14.28
CA MET A 104 1.68 -25.40 -13.70
C MET A 104 3.00 -24.68 -13.52
N LEU A 105 3.46 -23.92 -14.52
CA LEU A 105 4.71 -23.16 -14.41
C LEU A 105 4.62 -22.11 -13.30
N VAL A 106 3.51 -21.38 -13.22
CA VAL A 106 3.28 -20.36 -12.19
C VAL A 106 3.24 -21.01 -10.81
N ALA A 107 2.50 -22.10 -10.65
CA ALA A 107 2.39 -22.84 -9.39
C ALA A 107 3.74 -23.41 -8.95
N ALA A 108 4.51 -24.00 -9.87
CA ALA A 108 5.87 -24.46 -9.60
C ALA A 108 6.78 -23.31 -9.15
N ARG A 109 6.65 -22.12 -9.77
CA ARG A 109 7.42 -20.95 -9.37
C ARG A 109 7.03 -20.44 -7.98
N LEU A 110 5.74 -20.37 -7.67
CA LEU A 110 5.24 -19.97 -6.36
C LEU A 110 5.71 -20.94 -5.27
N ARG A 111 5.62 -22.26 -5.52
CA ARG A 111 6.12 -23.30 -4.61
C ARG A 111 7.62 -23.14 -4.36
N HIS A 112 8.40 -22.87 -5.42
CA HIS A 112 9.82 -22.61 -5.27
C HIS A 112 10.09 -21.35 -4.42
N ILE A 113 9.39 -20.24 -4.66
CA ILE A 113 9.56 -19.02 -3.86
C ILE A 113 9.24 -19.30 -2.38
N ALA A 114 8.14 -20.00 -2.11
CA ALA A 114 7.76 -20.41 -0.76
C ALA A 114 8.80 -21.32 -0.08
N GLY A 115 9.47 -22.18 -0.85
CA GLY A 115 10.55 -23.05 -0.34
C GLY A 115 11.91 -22.37 -0.19
N THR A 116 12.06 -21.09 -0.57
CA THR A 116 13.31 -20.33 -0.39
C THR A 116 13.29 -19.49 0.88
N HIS A 117 14.38 -18.76 1.14
CA HIS A 117 14.49 -17.80 2.24
C HIS A 117 13.35 -16.75 2.27
N TRP A 118 12.60 -16.58 1.18
CA TRP A 118 11.43 -15.69 1.15
C TRP A 118 10.26 -16.25 1.96
N GLY A 119 10.01 -17.56 1.91
CA GLY A 119 8.93 -18.18 2.67
C GLY A 119 9.27 -18.37 4.15
N THR A 120 10.57 -18.37 4.50
CA THR A 120 11.01 -18.48 5.90
C THR A 120 10.99 -17.15 6.66
N ARG A 121 10.83 -16.02 5.98
CA ARG A 121 10.77 -14.70 6.63
C ARG A 121 9.37 -14.45 7.17
N ARG A 122 9.27 -14.15 8.48
CA ARG A 122 8.03 -13.69 9.11
C ARG A 122 7.63 -12.33 8.53
N TYR A 123 6.64 -12.33 7.64
CA TYR A 123 6.18 -11.12 6.94
C TYR A 123 5.31 -10.21 7.79
N LEU A 124 4.49 -10.75 8.68
CA LEU A 124 3.78 -10.00 9.72
C LEU A 124 3.89 -10.80 11.01
N ASP A 125 4.05 -10.09 12.13
CA ASP A 125 4.20 -10.73 13.43
C ASP A 125 2.85 -10.75 14.12
N MET A 126 2.13 -11.87 13.99
CA MET A 126 0.73 -11.95 14.41
C MET A 126 0.57 -11.87 15.93
N ASP A 127 1.61 -12.20 16.69
CA ASP A 127 1.63 -12.10 18.16
C ASP A 127 1.33 -10.66 18.63
N ARG A 128 1.76 -9.66 17.84
CA ARG A 128 1.55 -8.23 18.10
C ARG A 128 0.10 -7.77 17.98
N LEU A 129 -0.79 -8.60 17.43
CA LEU A 129 -2.23 -8.29 17.42
C LEU A 129 -2.88 -8.53 18.79
N HIS A 130 -2.23 -9.32 19.64
CA HIS A 130 -2.71 -9.68 20.97
C HIS A 130 -2.02 -8.90 22.09
N GLU A 131 -0.94 -8.18 21.78
CA GLU A 131 -0.34 -7.23 22.71
C GLU A 131 -1.31 -6.07 22.93
N PRO A 132 -1.67 -5.76 24.20
CA PRO A 132 -2.44 -4.56 24.48
C PRO A 132 -1.61 -3.36 24.01
N GLU A 133 -2.21 -2.46 23.24
CA GLU A 133 -1.58 -1.18 22.88
C GLU A 133 -1.12 -0.52 24.18
N GLU A 134 0.19 -0.52 24.45
CA GLU A 134 0.77 0.39 25.42
C GLU A 134 0.51 1.78 24.84
N ARG A 135 -0.58 2.38 25.30
CA ARG A 135 -0.90 3.77 25.02
C ARG A 135 0.25 4.57 25.61
N GLU A 136 1.16 5.03 24.75
CA GLU A 136 2.00 6.19 25.04
C GLU A 136 1.11 7.44 25.09
N ASP A 137 0.16 7.46 26.04
CA ASP A 137 -0.57 8.65 26.43
C ASP A 137 0.38 9.51 27.27
N GLY A 138 1.02 10.48 26.60
CA GLY A 138 1.51 11.70 27.22
C GLY A 138 2.62 11.57 28.25
N LYS A 139 3.88 11.69 27.81
CA LYS A 139 4.87 12.42 28.64
C LYS A 139 4.57 13.91 28.52
N VAL A 140 3.82 14.41 29.51
CA VAL A 140 3.72 15.83 29.89
C VAL A 140 5.09 16.34 30.32
#